data_AF-A0A3N8LM83-F1
#
_entry.id   AF-A0A3N8LM83-F1
#
_cell.length_a   1.000
_cell.length_b   1.000
_cell.length_c   1.000
_cell.angle_alpha   90.00
_cell.angle_beta   90.00
_cell.angle_gamma   90.00
#
_symmetry.space_group_name_H-M   'P 1'
#
loop_
_entity.id
_entity.type
_entity.pdbx_description
1 polymer ?
#
loop_
_entity_poly.entity_id
_entity_poly.type
_entity_poly.pdbx_seq_one_letter_code
_entity_poly.pdbx_strand_id
1 'polypeptide(L)' 'MRRIAALGRYGKVRAAGPEDADSDMSRPVWAGVLPMALQPGTPVADAAPGGTPEYVQHWEALARQPR' A
#
# COMPACT_ATOMS: atom_id res chain seq x y z
N MET A 1 -10.82 -27.47 -2.63
CA MET A 1 -10.91 -26.01 -2.35
C MET A 1 -11.62 -25.80 -1.02
N ARG A 2 -11.08 -24.97 -0.13
CA ARG A 2 -11.76 -24.58 1.13
C ARG A 2 -12.09 -23.09 1.07
N ARG A 3 -13.33 -22.73 1.35
CA ARG A 3 -13.75 -21.33 1.54
C ARG A 3 -13.69 -21.03 3.03
N ILE A 4 -13.13 -19.89 3.39
CA ILE A 4 -13.18 -19.35 4.74
C ILE A 4 -14.31 -18.32 4.74
N ALA A 5 -15.34 -18.54 5.55
CA ALA A 5 -16.41 -17.56 5.75
C ALA A 5 -15.84 -16.42 6.62
N ALA A 6 -15.89 -15.18 6.13
CA ALA A 6 -15.47 -14.01 6.89
C ALA A 6 -16.56 -13.62 7.91
N LEU A 7 -16.64 -14.38 9.01
CA LEU A 7 -17.52 -14.11 10.15
C LEU A 7 -16.88 -13.04 11.05
N GLY A 8 -16.87 -11.79 10.58
CA GLY A 8 -16.33 -10.63 11.30
C GLY A 8 -14.86 -10.34 10.96
N ARG A 9 -14.55 -9.05 10.74
CA ARG A 9 -13.18 -8.54 10.51
C ARG A 9 -12.96 -7.36 11.44
N TYR A 10 -11.83 -7.37 12.15
CA TYR A 10 -11.38 -6.23 12.96
C TYR A 10 -9.98 -5.82 12.49
N GLY A 11 -9.71 -4.51 12.51
CA GLY A 11 -8.42 -3.94 12.14
C GLY A 11 -8.12 -2.72 13.01
N LYS A 12 -6.84 -2.43 13.22
CA LYS A 12 -6.37 -1.22 13.89
C LYS A 12 -5.65 -0.34 12.88
N VAL A 13 -6.04 0.93 12.85
CA VAL A 13 -5.45 1.94 11.95
C VAL A 13 -4.92 3.09 12.80
N ARG A 14 -3.72 3.59 12.44
CA ARG A 14 -3.20 4.88 12.89
C ARG A 14 -2.70 5.62 11.66
N ALA A 15 -3.33 6.75 11.34
CA ALA A 15 -2.97 7.59 10.20
C ALA A 15 -2.54 9.01 10.61
N ALA A 16 -2.54 9.31 11.91
CA ALA A 16 -2.12 10.60 12.45
C ALA A 16 -0.59 10.72 12.48
N GLY A 17 -0.11 11.97 12.53
CA GLY A 17 1.30 12.28 12.71
C GLY A 17 1.85 11.95 14.10
N PRO A 18 3.12 12.30 14.38
CA PRO A 18 3.69 12.25 15.72
C PRO A 18 2.83 13.05 16.70
N GLU A 19 2.76 12.55 17.93
CA GLU A 19 2.13 13.22 19.05
C GLU A 19 3.25 13.43 20.08
N ASP A 20 3.76 14.65 20.15
CA ASP A 20 4.88 15.03 21.01
C ASP A 20 4.36 15.68 22.30
N ALA A 21 5.11 15.53 23.39
CA ALA A 21 4.79 16.21 24.65
C ALA A 21 5.17 17.70 24.58
N ASP A 22 4.51 18.54 25.38
CA ASP A 22 4.78 19.99 25.41
C ASP A 22 6.25 20.34 25.67
N SER A 23 6.95 19.55 26.49
CA SER A 23 8.38 19.72 26.75
C SER A 23 9.26 19.55 25.51
N ASP A 24 8.83 18.72 24.55
CA ASP A 24 9.59 18.39 23.35
C ASP A 24 9.40 19.43 22.23
N MET A 25 8.34 20.23 22.28
CA MET A 25 8.01 21.22 21.24
C MET A 25 9.06 22.33 21.08
N SER A 26 9.90 22.54 22.10
CA SER A 26 10.99 23.54 22.08
C SER A 26 12.28 23.03 21.43
N ARG A 27 12.37 21.73 21.13
CA ARG A 27 13.59 21.11 20.64
C ARG A 27 13.76 21.43 19.14
N PRO A 28 14.95 21.85 18.68
CA PRO A 28 15.19 22.16 17.27
C PRO A 28 15.42 20.88 16.45
N VAL A 29 14.42 20.01 16.40
CA VAL A 29 14.44 18.73 15.67
C VAL A 29 13.25 18.63 14.72
N TRP A 30 13.39 17.84 13.66
CA TRP A 30 12.29 17.58 12.72
C TRP A 30 11.33 16.52 13.27
N ALA A 31 10.03 16.77 13.13
CA ALA A 31 8.97 15.80 13.37
C ALA A 31 8.00 15.80 12.17
N GLY A 32 7.62 14.62 11.71
CA GLY A 32 6.72 14.47 10.57
C GLY A 32 6.46 13.01 10.22
N VAL A 33 5.70 12.79 9.14
CA VAL A 33 5.43 11.46 8.58
C VAL A 33 6.15 11.34 7.25
N LEU A 34 6.80 10.20 7.02
CA LEU A 34 7.24 9.78 5.69
C LEU A 34 6.17 8.86 5.10
N PRO A 35 5.33 9.34 4.15
CA PRO A 35 4.30 8.51 3.57
C PRO A 35 4.91 7.35 2.78
N MET A 36 4.40 6.15 2.99
CA MET A 36 4.76 4.98 2.19
C MET A 36 3.56 4.55 1.36
N ALA A 37 3.81 4.20 0.10
CA ALA A 37 2.80 3.69 -0.81
C ALA A 37 3.31 2.41 -1.47
N LEU A 38 2.41 1.45 -1.68
CA LEU A 38 2.68 0.34 -2.58
C LEU A 38 2.50 0.82 -4.00
N GLN A 39 3.53 0.63 -4.84
CA GLN A 39 3.50 0.99 -6.25
C GLN A 39 3.53 -0.29 -7.10
N PRO A 40 2.59 -0.47 -8.03
CA PRO A 40 2.67 -1.55 -9.01
C PRO A 40 3.92 -1.39 -9.87
N GLY A 41 4.64 -2.50 -10.09
CA GLY A 41 5.79 -2.53 -10.99
C GLY A 41 5.42 -2.80 -12.45
N THR A 42 6.36 -2.60 -13.37
CA THR A 42 6.20 -3.09 -14.73
C THR A 42 6.26 -4.62 -14.74
N PRO A 43 5.33 -5.33 -15.41
CA PRO A 43 5.42 -6.78 -15.56
C PRO A 43 6.74 -7.19 -16.22
N VAL A 44 7.40 -8.19 -15.64
CA VAL A 44 8.61 -8.80 -16.21
C VAL A 44 8.22 -10.15 -16.78
N ALA A 45 8.38 -10.31 -18.09
CA ALA A 45 8.10 -11.56 -18.77
C ALA A 45 9.37 -12.42 -18.83
N ASP A 46 9.25 -13.68 -18.39
CA ASP A 46 10.29 -14.70 -18.60
C ASP A 46 10.27 -15.19 -20.07
N ALA A 47 9.07 -15.50 -20.58
CA ALA A 47 8.80 -15.67 -22.00
C ALA A 47 7.35 -15.25 -22.32
N ALA A 48 7.17 -14.51 -23.42
CA ALA A 48 5.85 -14.07 -23.88
C ALA A 48 5.76 -14.17 -25.42
N PRO A 49 5.80 -15.38 -26.00
CA PRO A 49 5.82 -15.57 -27.45
C PRO A 49 4.57 -15.02 -28.16
N GLY A 50 3.44 -14.91 -27.46
CA GLY A 50 2.22 -14.26 -27.94
C GLY A 50 2.04 -12.80 -27.48
N GLY A 51 3.09 -12.21 -26.90
CA GLY A 51 3.02 -10.91 -26.23
C GLY A 51 2.43 -10.99 -24.82
N THR A 52 2.52 -9.89 -24.08
CA THR A 52 1.94 -9.76 -22.73
C THR A 52 0.42 -9.67 -22.83
N PRO A 53 -0.37 -10.47 -22.11
CA PRO A 53 -1.83 -10.38 -22.16
C PRO A 53 -2.35 -9.01 -21.70
N GLU A 54 -3.47 -8.56 -22.27
CA GLU A 54 -4.07 -7.24 -22.03
C GLU A 54 -4.34 -6.96 -20.53
N TYR A 55 -4.84 -7.96 -19.78
CA TYR A 55 -5.05 -7.81 -18.33
C TYR A 55 -3.74 -7.63 -17.54
N VAL A 56 -2.61 -8.13 -18.05
CA VAL A 56 -1.28 -7.90 -17.47
C VAL A 56 -0.76 -6.53 -17.87
N GLN A 57 -1.05 -6.05 -19.08
CA GLN A 57 -0.67 -4.69 -19.49
C GLN A 57 -1.39 -3.62 -18.64
N HIS A 58 -2.64 -3.85 -18.26
CA HIS A 58 -3.47 -2.90 -17.50
C HIS A 58 -3.52 -3.17 -15.98
N TRP A 59 -2.74 -4.12 -15.47
CA TRP A 59 -2.84 -4.60 -14.09
C TRP A 59 -2.61 -3.51 -13.03
N GLU A 60 -1.74 -2.55 -13.35
CA GLU A 60 -1.37 -1.45 -12.46
C GLU A 60 -2.55 -0.52 -12.13
N ALA A 61 -3.46 -0.32 -13.09
CA ALA A 61 -4.66 0.47 -12.88
C ALA A 61 -5.61 -0.21 -11.87
N LEU A 62 -5.71 -1.54 -11.95
CA LEU A 62 -6.50 -2.35 -11.01
C LEU A 62 -5.85 -2.39 -9.62
N ALA A 63 -4.53 -2.48 -9.55
CA ALA A 63 -3.79 -2.55 -8.29
C ALA A 63 -3.82 -1.25 -7.48
N ARG A 64 -4.06 -0.10 -8.12
CA ARG A 64 -4.17 1.22 -7.46
C ARG A 64 -5.57 1.56 -6.94
N GLN A 65 -6.59 0.76 -7.25
CA GLN A 65 -7.94 1.03 -6.75
C GLN A 65 -8.01 0.70 -5.25
N PRO A 66 -8.45 1.64 -4.39
CA PRO A 66 -8.66 1.36 -2.98
C PRO A 66 -9.75 0.27 -2.85
N ARG A 67 -9.45 -0.78 -2.08
CA ARG A 67 -10.39 -1.86 -1.76
C ARG A 67 -11.34 -1.48 -0.62
#